data_AF-A0A972IVU1-F1
#
_entry.id   AF-A0A972IVU1-F1
#
_cell.length_a   1.000
_cell.length_b   1.000
_cell.length_c   1.000
_cell.angle_alpha   90.00
_cell.angle_beta   90.00
_cell.angle_gamma   90.00
#
_symmetry.space_group_name_H-M   'P 1'
#
loop_
_entity.id
_entity.type
_entity.pdbx_description
1 polymer ?
#
loop_
_entity_poly.entity_id
_entity_poly.type
_entity_poly.pdbx_seq_one_letter_code
_entity_poly.pdbx_strand_id
1 'polypeptide(L)'
;AIILPVLLLLLLVPIDFYRVINAKMILKSAASESISKINYEDVGVGGLEDAILDIVDECFGDKFDMNEVEISFLKEGPLVDKDYIYYVYSSDLADQNPGNFQKQFDKRSSSYKYREVELQMSYNIKPITIFGNMFIGDSFDVKTPVYKRDIYISGYERP
;
A
#
# COMPACT_ATOMS: atom_id res chain seq x y z
N ALA A 1 42.67 22.80 -19.27
CA ALA A 1 42.06 23.21 -17.97
C ALA A 1 40.59 22.82 -17.82
N ILE A 2 39.79 22.69 -18.90
CA ILE A 2 38.33 22.48 -18.83
C ILE A 2 37.93 20.99 -18.75
N ILE A 3 38.79 20.07 -19.21
CA ILE A 3 38.46 18.63 -19.30
C ILE A 3 38.17 18.03 -17.91
N LEU A 4 39.00 18.34 -16.90
CA LEU A 4 38.83 17.82 -15.53
C LEU A 4 37.51 18.26 -14.88
N PRO A 5 37.12 19.55 -14.87
CA PRO A 5 35.83 19.96 -14.29
C PRO A 5 34.62 19.41 -15.06
N VAL A 6 34.70 19.27 -16.40
CA VAL A 6 33.64 18.64 -17.19
C VAL A 6 33.50 17.14 -16.87
N LEU A 7 34.63 16.44 -16.71
CA LEU A 7 34.64 15.03 -16.32
C LEU A 7 34.03 14.82 -14.92
N LEU A 8 34.37 15.70 -13.97
CA LEU A 8 33.79 15.68 -12.62
C LEU A 8 32.28 15.92 -12.67
N LEU A 9 31.81 16.89 -13.44
CA LEU A 9 30.38 17.15 -13.61
C LEU A 9 29.62 15.96 -14.22
N LEU A 10 30.21 15.27 -15.20
CA LEU A 10 29.62 14.06 -15.79
C LEU A 10 29.52 12.91 -14.76
N LEU A 11 30.49 12.81 -13.85
CA LEU A 11 30.54 11.78 -12.83
C LEU A 11 29.50 11.99 -11.71
N LEU A 12 28.95 13.21 -11.58
CA LEU A 12 27.89 13.52 -10.63
C LEU A 12 26.50 13.10 -11.14
N VAL A 13 26.27 13.01 -12.46
CA VAL A 13 24.97 12.64 -13.05
C VAL A 13 24.39 11.32 -12.50
N PRO A 14 25.19 10.24 -12.35
CA PRO A 14 24.69 8.99 -11.76
C PRO A 14 24.17 9.13 -10.33
N ILE A 15 24.60 10.13 -9.57
CA ILE A 15 24.18 10.34 -8.18
C ILE A 15 22.69 10.73 -8.14
N ASP A 16 22.27 11.68 -8.98
CA ASP A 16 20.86 12.06 -9.05
C ASP A 16 20.01 10.88 -9.54
N PHE A 17 20.49 10.13 -10.53
CA PHE A 17 19.78 8.94 -11.01
C PHE A 17 19.60 7.88 -9.92
N TYR A 18 20.66 7.61 -9.13
CA TYR A 18 20.58 6.71 -7.98
C TYR A 18 19.58 7.18 -6.93
N ARG A 19 19.60 8.47 -6.58
CA ARG A 19 18.64 9.05 -5.62
C ARG A 19 17.19 8.88 -6.09
N VAL A 20 16.93 9.09 -7.39
CA VAL A 20 15.59 8.94 -7.98
C VAL A 20 15.12 7.49 -7.93
N ILE A 21 15.98 6.54 -8.32
CA ILE A 21 15.64 5.11 -8.25
C ILE A 21 15.39 4.68 -6.81
N ASN A 22 16.27 5.07 -5.89
CA ASN A 22 16.16 4.70 -4.49
C ASN A 22 14.86 5.26 -3.88
N ALA A 23 14.59 6.54 -4.10
CA ALA A 23 13.35 7.17 -3.65
C ALA A 23 12.11 6.47 -4.24
N LYS A 24 12.12 6.13 -5.54
CA LYS A 24 11.01 5.39 -6.15
C LYS A 24 10.80 4.01 -5.53
N MET A 25 11.88 3.30 -5.20
CA MET A 25 11.81 1.96 -4.62
C MET A 25 11.27 1.99 -3.19
N ILE A 26 11.80 2.90 -2.37
CA ILE A 26 11.37 3.02 -0.98
C ILE A 26 9.93 3.57 -0.93
N LEU A 27 9.54 4.53 -1.79
CA LEU A 27 8.18 5.08 -1.83
C LEU A 27 7.15 4.01 -2.20
N LYS A 28 7.48 3.12 -3.14
CA LYS A 28 6.64 1.95 -3.46
C LYS A 28 6.50 0.99 -2.28
N SER A 29 7.57 0.79 -1.52
CA SER A 29 7.56 -0.05 -0.33
C SER A 29 6.70 0.58 0.76
N ALA A 30 6.81 1.90 0.96
CA ALA A 30 6.00 2.68 1.87
C ALA A 30 4.50 2.64 1.52
N ALA A 31 4.15 2.87 0.24
CA ALA A 31 2.76 2.78 -0.20
C ALA A 31 2.18 1.36 -0.07
N SER A 32 2.98 0.33 -0.36
CA SER A 32 2.55 -1.05 -0.24
C SER A 32 2.41 -1.52 1.21
N GLU A 33 3.27 -1.02 2.12
CA GLU A 33 3.26 -1.39 3.52
C GLU A 33 2.20 -0.60 4.31
N SER A 34 2.03 0.68 4.01
CA SER A 34 0.94 1.48 4.60
C SER A 34 -0.40 0.87 4.27
N ILE A 35 -0.69 0.62 2.99
CA ILE A 35 -1.96 -0.01 2.60
C ILE A 35 -2.13 -1.42 3.19
N SER A 36 -1.05 -2.15 3.50
CA SER A 36 -1.09 -3.47 4.14
C SER A 36 -1.32 -3.42 5.66
N LYS A 37 -1.12 -2.27 6.29
CA LYS A 37 -1.29 -2.07 7.74
C LYS A 37 -2.51 -1.25 8.15
N ILE A 38 -3.20 -0.60 7.22
CA ILE A 38 -4.45 0.10 7.52
C ILE A 38 -5.44 -0.86 8.20
N ASN A 39 -6.02 -0.40 9.31
CA ASN A 39 -7.04 -1.13 10.06
C ASN A 39 -8.44 -0.63 9.70
N TYR A 40 -9.46 -1.41 10.06
CA TYR A 40 -10.85 -1.04 9.84
C TYR A 40 -11.27 0.22 10.61
N GLU A 41 -10.61 0.53 11.73
CA GLU A 41 -10.91 1.68 12.59
C GLU A 41 -10.62 3.02 11.88
N ASP A 42 -9.64 3.01 10.97
CA ASP A 42 -9.20 4.19 10.22
C ASP A 42 -10.09 4.46 8.99
N VAL A 43 -10.87 3.46 8.56
CA VAL A 43 -11.68 3.50 7.33
C VAL A 43 -13.11 3.93 7.64
N GLY A 44 -13.60 4.98 6.96
CA GLY A 44 -14.98 5.46 7.07
C GLY A 44 -15.25 6.48 8.18
N VAL A 45 -14.26 6.83 9.01
CA VAL A 45 -14.35 7.89 10.04
C VAL A 45 -13.56 9.16 9.65
N GLY A 46 -12.85 9.14 8.51
CA GLY A 46 -12.13 10.29 7.96
C GLY A 46 -10.70 10.46 8.46
N GLY A 47 -10.11 9.44 9.11
CA GLY A 47 -8.72 9.43 9.59
C GLY A 47 -7.74 8.59 8.73
N LEU A 48 -8.18 8.13 7.57
CA LEU A 48 -7.42 7.20 6.73
C LEU A 48 -6.11 7.80 6.21
N GLU A 49 -6.12 9.07 5.81
CA GLU A 49 -4.95 9.78 5.33
C GLU A 49 -3.89 9.92 6.43
N ASP A 50 -4.30 10.40 7.61
CA ASP A 50 -3.40 10.56 8.76
C ASP A 50 -2.81 9.21 9.19
N ALA A 51 -3.63 8.15 9.28
CA ALA A 51 -3.16 6.81 9.60
C ALA A 51 -2.14 6.29 8.58
N ILE A 52 -2.34 6.55 7.28
CA ILE A 52 -1.38 6.18 6.24
C ILE A 52 -0.05 6.94 6.43
N LEU A 53 -0.10 8.25 6.66
CA LEU A 53 1.10 9.06 6.86
C LEU A 53 1.86 8.66 8.13
N ASP A 54 1.15 8.37 9.22
CA ASP A 54 1.73 7.87 10.47
C ASP A 54 2.45 6.53 10.27
N ILE A 55 1.83 5.58 9.56
CA ILE A 55 2.48 4.28 9.25
C ILE A 55 3.72 4.49 8.39
N VAL A 56 3.68 5.43 7.44
CA VAL A 56 4.82 5.74 6.58
C VAL A 56 5.95 6.36 7.39
N ASP A 57 5.67 7.29 8.30
CA ASP A 57 6.67 7.89 9.19
C ASP A 57 7.29 6.81 10.11
N GLU A 58 6.46 5.97 10.73
CA GLU A 58 6.92 4.91 11.63
C GLU A 58 7.85 3.90 10.93
N CYS A 59 7.51 3.51 9.69
CA CYS A 59 8.25 2.47 8.96
C CYS A 59 9.39 3.00 8.07
N PHE A 60 9.30 4.27 7.63
CA PHE A 60 10.16 4.84 6.59
C PHE A 60 10.59 6.30 6.81
N GLY A 61 10.22 6.94 7.94
CA GLY A 61 10.61 8.33 8.25
C GLY A 61 12.11 8.54 8.37
N ASP A 62 12.89 7.48 8.65
CA ASP A 62 14.36 7.51 8.64
C ASP A 62 14.97 7.52 7.22
N LYS A 63 14.18 7.20 6.20
CA LYS A 63 14.61 7.03 4.80
C LYS A 63 14.16 8.16 3.88
N PHE A 64 13.22 8.99 4.30
CA PHE A 64 12.66 10.08 3.52
C PHE A 64 12.51 11.37 4.32
N ASP A 65 12.52 12.49 3.61
CA ASP A 65 11.96 13.71 4.16
C ASP A 65 10.44 13.62 4.09
N MET A 66 9.79 13.41 5.22
CA MET A 66 8.33 13.28 5.30
C MET A 66 7.61 14.54 4.84
N ASN A 67 8.28 15.71 4.82
CA ASN A 67 7.68 16.94 4.29
C ASN A 67 7.52 16.91 2.76
N GLU A 68 8.21 16.01 2.07
CA GLU A 68 8.17 15.88 0.61
C GLU A 68 7.34 14.65 0.17
N VAL A 69 6.79 13.89 1.13
CA VAL A 69 5.89 12.76 0.89
C VAL A 69 4.44 13.25 0.89
N GLU A 70 3.69 12.91 -0.14
CA GLU A 70 2.28 13.28 -0.26
C GLU A 70 1.41 12.11 -0.70
N ILE A 71 0.14 12.12 -0.28
CA ILE A 71 -0.88 11.22 -0.83
C ILE A 71 -1.50 11.86 -2.07
N SER A 72 -0.97 11.52 -3.24
CA SER A 72 -1.48 12.05 -4.51
C SER A 72 -2.89 11.59 -4.87
N PHE A 73 -3.32 10.43 -4.36
CA PHE A 73 -4.67 9.91 -4.56
C PHE A 73 -5.01 8.93 -3.44
N LEU A 74 -6.15 9.16 -2.81
CA LEU A 74 -6.76 8.27 -1.84
C LEU A 74 -8.23 8.13 -2.18
N LYS A 75 -8.72 6.91 -2.25
CA LYS A 75 -10.13 6.64 -2.49
C LYS A 75 -10.62 5.49 -1.64
N GLU A 76 -11.70 5.75 -0.93
CA GLU A 76 -12.48 4.74 -0.22
C GLU A 76 -13.68 4.32 -1.08
N GLY A 77 -13.77 3.03 -1.34
CA GLY A 77 -14.90 2.42 -2.02
C GLY A 77 -16.15 2.34 -1.12
N PRO A 78 -17.30 2.01 -1.73
CA PRO A 78 -18.51 1.73 -0.96
C PRO A 78 -18.30 0.51 -0.06
N LEU A 79 -19.09 0.43 1.02
CA LEU A 79 -19.18 -0.79 1.83
C LEU A 79 -19.82 -1.90 0.99
N VAL A 80 -19.12 -3.02 0.85
CA VAL A 80 -19.59 -4.21 0.13
C VAL A 80 -19.88 -5.30 1.14
N ASP A 81 -21.09 -5.86 1.07
CA ASP A 81 -21.49 -7.04 1.84
C ASP A 81 -21.41 -8.28 0.94
N LYS A 82 -20.83 -9.36 1.46
CA LYS A 82 -20.59 -10.59 0.71
C LYS A 82 -20.93 -11.82 1.52
N ASP A 83 -21.95 -12.52 1.03
CA ASP A 83 -22.38 -13.80 1.56
C ASP A 83 -21.46 -14.94 1.12
N TYR A 84 -21.24 -15.89 2.02
CA TYR A 84 -20.56 -17.14 1.74
C TYR A 84 -21.07 -18.30 2.58
N ILE A 85 -20.82 -19.52 2.10
CA ILE A 85 -21.10 -20.76 2.83
C ILE A 85 -19.76 -21.37 3.21
N TYR A 86 -19.55 -21.60 4.50
CA TYR A 86 -18.42 -22.37 4.99
C TYR A 86 -18.87 -23.72 5.54
N TYR A 87 -17.91 -24.65 5.58
CA TYR A 87 -18.13 -26.04 5.93
C TYR A 87 -17.40 -26.33 7.23
N VAL A 88 -18.15 -26.76 8.26
CA VAL A 88 -17.59 -27.10 9.56
C VAL A 88 -17.72 -28.59 9.77
N TYR A 89 -16.63 -29.24 10.15
CA TYR A 89 -16.67 -30.65 10.49
C TYR A 89 -17.55 -30.88 11.73
N SER A 90 -18.42 -31.88 11.67
CA SER A 90 -19.28 -32.29 12.77
C SER A 90 -19.04 -33.76 13.08
N SER A 91 -18.65 -34.06 14.32
CA SER A 91 -18.47 -35.43 14.79
C SER A 91 -19.77 -36.23 14.67
N ASP A 92 -20.90 -35.60 14.98
CA ASP A 92 -22.22 -36.24 14.94
C ASP A 92 -22.59 -36.66 13.52
N LEU A 93 -22.26 -35.82 12.52
CA LEU A 93 -22.46 -36.15 11.11
C LEU A 93 -21.47 -37.19 10.60
N ALA A 94 -20.25 -37.21 11.15
CA ALA A 94 -19.24 -38.20 10.82
C ALA A 94 -19.65 -39.60 11.28
N ASP A 95 -20.19 -39.72 12.50
CA ASP A 95 -20.72 -40.98 13.04
C ASP A 95 -21.92 -41.49 12.23
N GLN A 96 -22.76 -40.58 11.72
CA GLN A 96 -23.90 -40.90 10.86
C GLN A 96 -23.51 -41.23 9.41
N ASN A 97 -22.37 -40.72 8.94
CA ASN A 97 -21.91 -40.84 7.55
C ASN A 97 -20.44 -41.29 7.45
N PRO A 98 -20.05 -42.44 8.04
CA PRO A 98 -18.63 -42.81 8.20
C PRO A 98 -17.90 -43.06 6.88
N GLY A 99 -18.62 -43.45 5.82
CA GLY A 99 -18.07 -43.67 4.48
C GLY A 99 -18.21 -42.50 3.51
N ASN A 100 -18.81 -41.37 3.93
CA ASN A 100 -19.06 -40.23 3.04
C ASN A 100 -18.52 -38.94 3.64
N PHE A 101 -17.25 -38.65 3.36
CA PHE A 101 -16.51 -37.49 3.86
C PHE A 101 -17.26 -36.17 3.67
N GLN A 102 -17.91 -35.96 2.53
CA GLN A 102 -18.59 -34.70 2.23
C GLN A 102 -19.84 -34.48 3.10
N LYS A 103 -20.51 -35.55 3.54
CA LYS A 103 -21.67 -35.48 4.44
C LYS A 103 -21.29 -35.29 5.92
N GLN A 104 -19.99 -35.30 6.25
CA GLN A 104 -19.49 -35.08 7.62
C GLN A 104 -19.35 -33.58 7.96
N PHE A 105 -19.66 -32.69 7.01
CA PHE A 105 -19.53 -31.26 7.17
C PHE A 105 -20.90 -30.57 7.17
N ASP A 106 -21.13 -29.74 8.18
CA ASP A 106 -22.26 -28.83 8.25
C ASP A 106 -22.03 -27.61 7.37
N LYS A 107 -22.99 -27.33 6.49
CA LYS A 107 -23.04 -26.10 5.70
C LYS A 107 -23.56 -24.96 6.56
N ARG A 108 -22.82 -23.87 6.57
CA ARG A 108 -23.02 -22.77 7.49
C ARG A 108 -22.93 -21.46 6.73
N SER A 109 -24.05 -20.75 6.60
CA SER A 109 -24.08 -19.42 5.97
C SER A 109 -23.38 -18.40 6.86
N SER A 110 -22.75 -17.41 6.26
CA SER A 110 -22.09 -16.29 6.91
C SER A 110 -21.94 -15.15 5.92
N SER A 111 -21.71 -13.94 6.42
CA SER A 111 -21.32 -12.80 5.58
C SER A 111 -20.05 -12.12 6.11
N TYR A 112 -19.44 -11.32 5.26
CA TYR A 112 -18.43 -10.34 5.63
C TYR A 112 -18.61 -9.05 4.86
N LYS A 113 -18.19 -7.95 5.49
CA LYS A 113 -18.25 -6.61 4.94
C LYS A 113 -16.84 -6.07 4.75
N TYR A 114 -16.60 -5.44 3.62
CA TYR A 114 -15.31 -4.83 3.30
C TYR A 114 -15.48 -3.52 2.54
N ARG A 115 -14.43 -2.70 2.53
CA ARG A 115 -14.29 -1.55 1.62
C ARG A 115 -13.00 -1.69 0.84
N GLU A 116 -13.04 -1.44 -0.46
CA GLU A 116 -11.83 -1.33 -1.27
C GLU A 116 -11.21 0.05 -1.01
N VAL A 117 -9.93 0.09 -0.65
CA VAL A 117 -9.14 1.32 -0.55
C VAL A 117 -8.13 1.34 -1.68
N GLU A 118 -8.04 2.48 -2.36
CA GLU A 118 -7.04 2.75 -3.39
C GLU A 118 -6.09 3.86 -2.92
N LEU A 119 -4.78 3.63 -3.00
CA LEU A 119 -3.73 4.54 -2.55
C LEU A 119 -2.68 4.78 -3.63
N GLN A 120 -2.34 6.04 -3.85
CA GLN A 120 -1.17 6.46 -4.62
C GLN A 120 -0.39 7.52 -3.85
N MET A 121 0.91 7.31 -3.68
CA MET A 121 1.80 8.28 -3.06
C MET A 121 2.68 8.98 -4.09
N SER A 122 3.03 10.22 -3.79
CA SER A 122 4.04 11.00 -4.50
C SER A 122 5.17 11.39 -3.56
N TYR A 123 6.34 11.60 -4.14
CA TYR A 123 7.49 12.17 -3.45
C TYR A 123 8.15 13.22 -4.34
N ASN A 124 8.31 14.43 -3.82
CA ASN A 124 8.96 15.52 -4.55
C ASN A 124 10.49 15.37 -4.47
N ILE A 125 11.15 15.25 -5.62
CA ILE A 125 12.61 15.14 -5.71
C ILE A 125 13.20 16.41 -6.32
N LYS A 126 14.15 16.99 -5.59
CA LYS A 126 15.00 18.09 -6.06
C LYS A 126 16.36 17.54 -6.54
N PRO A 127 16.73 17.73 -7.83
CA PRO A 127 18.06 17.38 -8.31
C PRO A 127 19.13 18.22 -7.60
N ILE A 128 20.28 17.60 -7.29
CA ILE A 128 21.40 18.33 -6.64
C ILE A 128 22.44 18.77 -7.66
N THR A 129 22.54 18.07 -8.80
CA THR A 129 23.56 18.38 -9.81
C THR A 129 23.06 19.39 -10.84
N ILE A 130 24.00 20.15 -11.41
CA ILE A 130 23.71 21.13 -12.48
C ILE A 130 23.05 20.44 -13.67
N PHE A 131 23.53 19.26 -14.06
CA PHE A 131 22.93 18.49 -15.13
C PHE A 131 21.58 17.89 -14.73
N GLY A 132 21.41 17.44 -13.48
CA GLY A 132 20.13 17.00 -12.96
C GLY A 132 19.07 18.10 -13.09
N ASN A 133 19.38 19.34 -12.70
CA ASN A 133 18.48 20.46 -12.90
C ASN A 133 18.28 20.75 -14.40
N MET A 134 19.36 20.77 -15.20
CA MET A 134 19.27 21.04 -16.65
C MET A 134 18.42 20.02 -17.43
N PHE A 135 18.43 18.74 -17.03
CA PHE A 135 17.71 17.67 -17.74
C PHE A 135 16.34 17.33 -17.15
N ILE A 136 16.14 17.54 -15.85
CA ILE A 136 14.95 17.08 -15.11
C ILE A 136 14.12 18.27 -14.58
N GLY A 137 14.71 19.46 -14.44
CA GLY A 137 14.08 20.67 -13.88
C GLY A 137 14.37 20.86 -12.38
N ASP A 138 13.78 21.90 -11.78
CA ASP A 138 14.05 22.30 -10.40
C ASP A 138 13.52 21.29 -9.36
N SER A 139 12.35 20.69 -9.63
CA SER A 139 11.78 19.61 -8.84
C SER A 139 10.78 18.81 -9.68
N PHE A 140 10.54 17.56 -9.30
CA PHE A 140 9.54 16.73 -9.95
C PHE A 140 9.00 15.65 -9.00
N ASP A 141 7.77 15.22 -9.24
CA ASP A 141 7.11 14.22 -8.42
C ASP A 141 7.34 12.81 -8.97
N VAL A 142 7.83 11.92 -8.11
CA VAL A 142 7.83 10.50 -8.36
C VAL A 142 6.56 9.90 -7.77
N LYS A 143 5.73 9.30 -8.61
CA LYS A 143 4.48 8.64 -8.18
C LYS A 143 4.61 7.12 -8.13
N THR A 144 3.95 6.50 -7.16
CA THR A 144 3.74 5.05 -7.14
C THR A 144 2.67 4.64 -8.16
N PRO A 145 2.56 3.34 -8.52
CA PRO A 145 1.29 2.84 -9.03
C PRO A 145 0.18 3.01 -7.97
N VAL A 146 -1.06 2.93 -8.42
CA VAL A 146 -2.22 2.87 -7.50
C VAL A 146 -2.26 1.47 -6.91
N TYR A 147 -2.08 1.37 -5.58
CA TYR A 147 -2.28 0.15 -4.82
C TYR A 147 -3.74 0.03 -4.43
N LYS A 148 -4.26 -1.19 -4.40
CA LYS A 148 -5.64 -1.48 -4.00
C LYS A 148 -5.67 -2.56 -2.95
N ARG A 149 -6.55 -2.43 -1.97
CA ARG A 149 -6.77 -3.45 -0.95
C ARG A 149 -8.20 -3.44 -0.44
N ASP A 150 -8.75 -4.63 -0.25
CA ASP A 150 -9.99 -4.83 0.50
C ASP A 150 -9.70 -4.82 2.00
N ILE A 151 -10.28 -3.87 2.72
CA ILE A 151 -10.19 -3.76 4.18
C ILE A 151 -11.47 -4.32 4.78
N TYR A 152 -11.33 -5.41 5.52
CA TYR A 152 -12.43 -6.12 6.17
C TYR A 152 -12.86 -5.37 7.43
N ILE A 153 -14.13 -4.97 7.48
CA ILE A 153 -14.69 -4.14 8.55
C ILE A 153 -15.41 -5.00 9.58
N SER A 154 -16.17 -5.97 9.10
CA SER A 154 -16.82 -6.95 9.98
C SER A 154 -17.04 -8.27 9.24
N GLY A 155 -17.23 -9.34 9.99
CA GLY A 155 -17.48 -10.66 9.44
C GLY A 155 -18.05 -11.60 10.50
N TYR A 156 -18.53 -12.76 10.06
CA TYR A 156 -19.23 -13.72 10.92
C TYR A 156 -20.53 -13.18 11.54
N GLU A 157 -21.08 -12.13 10.96
CA GLU A 157 -22.45 -11.71 11.25
C GLU A 157 -23.37 -12.78 10.65
N ARG A 158 -23.97 -13.60 11.52
CA ARG A 158 -25.03 -14.51 11.14
C ARG A 158 -26.40 -13.89 11.42
N PRO A 159 -27.42 -14.24 10.60
CA PRO A 159 -28.82 -13.98 10.94
C PRO A 159 -29.25 -14.74 12.21
#